data_AF-A0A1S8CYF8-F1
#
_entry.id   AF-A0A1S8CYF8-F1
#
_cell.length_a   1.000
_cell.length_b   1.000
_cell.length_c   1.000
_cell.angle_alpha   90.00
_cell.angle_beta   90.00
_cell.angle_gamma   90.00
#
_symmetry.space_group_name_H-M   'P 1'
#
loop_
_entity.id
_entity.type
_entity.pdbx_description
1 polymer ?
#
loop_
_entity_poly.entity_id
_entity_poly.type
_entity_poly.pdbx_seq_one_letter_code
_entity_poly.pdbx_strand_id
1 'polypeptide(L)'
;MHDSLIQRIQPHCFFDTYTRNSFKEPSRAHWIDGWKIEYVAFGLQETMHLPPVVIIGGAFQNFNSYKYCVEQLLECGPIILVDLPSMGGNQQISNVETGESAGILELPELSAMLGRWMDEVGLNKVSIMGMSLGSVIASHFADQRPEKIERLVLMGVMQKTRPSWRMLLEESLHLMREDRMEEFGQAVILYLINHARLDRTRMSPTAKRLFFRQMAEFATTERLRYEINCNRLLRLQHVPSPQCKTMVACGEFDSFTLPFENANFALQCKDMQFALIENADHVPQLQRRKETMNLFATFLQGNDIAQVEGVRVLNREQMQNMERRGEARLQLKQSSYLIRHRVQPALQANVNVVDINFFGVLIETGSVEMAQKLLAQPRDMQLCLTDVDGQELALECLIFEAQGQRVRALFKHGNFENATRLQDLLKSDAVIGHLI
;
A
#
# COMPACT_ATOMS: atom_id res chain seq x y z
N MET A 1 -8.79 -21.91 45.14
CA MET A 1 -9.01 -20.45 45.14
C MET A 1 -8.09 -19.79 44.11
N HIS A 2 -8.42 -19.93 42.83
CA HIS A 2 -7.93 -19.06 41.76
C HIS A 2 -8.93 -19.18 40.61
N ASP A 3 -10.13 -18.64 40.83
CA ASP A 3 -11.02 -18.26 39.75
C ASP A 3 -10.54 -16.89 39.27
N SER A 4 -9.81 -16.87 38.16
CA SER A 4 -9.53 -15.63 37.43
C SER A 4 -10.85 -15.12 36.87
N LEU A 5 -11.27 -13.95 37.35
CA LEU A 5 -12.36 -13.14 36.83
C LEU A 5 -12.13 -12.84 35.34
N ILE A 6 -12.61 -13.72 34.46
CA ILE A 6 -12.97 -13.34 33.11
C ILE A 6 -14.27 -12.54 33.26
N GLN A 7 -14.13 -11.22 33.40
CA GLN A 7 -15.26 -10.31 33.20
C GLN A 7 -15.76 -10.54 31.77
N ARG A 8 -16.85 -11.31 31.63
CA ARG A 8 -17.61 -11.35 30.39
C ARG A 8 -18.06 -9.91 30.12
N ILE A 9 -17.42 -9.27 29.16
CA ILE A 9 -17.75 -7.90 28.74
C ILE A 9 -19.22 -7.93 28.31
N GLN A 10 -20.07 -7.20 29.04
CA GLN A 10 -21.44 -7.03 28.59
C GLN A 10 -21.41 -6.30 27.23
N PRO A 11 -22.23 -6.71 26.23
CA PRO A 11 -22.20 -6.10 24.90
C PRO A 11 -22.35 -4.57 24.88
N HIS A 12 -23.04 -3.99 25.89
CA HIS A 12 -23.16 -2.54 26.07
C HIS A 12 -21.90 -1.83 26.62
N CYS A 13 -20.89 -2.55 27.11
CA CYS A 13 -19.65 -2.00 27.66
C CYS A 13 -18.47 -2.03 26.66
N PHE A 14 -18.59 -2.80 25.57
CA PHE A 14 -17.52 -2.90 24.57
C PHE A 14 -17.47 -1.69 23.62
N PHE A 15 -18.63 -1.15 23.22
CA PHE A 15 -18.73 -0.06 22.24
C PHE A 15 -19.07 1.26 22.93
N ASP A 16 -18.28 2.30 22.66
CA ASP A 16 -18.55 3.66 23.11
C ASP A 16 -19.47 4.41 22.13
N THR A 17 -20.27 5.34 22.65
CA THR A 17 -21.00 6.27 21.78
C THR A 17 -20.00 7.20 21.07
N TYR A 18 -20.08 7.26 19.73
CA TYR A 18 -19.21 8.13 18.96
C TYR A 18 -19.52 9.62 19.18
N THR A 19 -18.48 10.42 19.39
CA THR A 19 -18.53 11.88 19.38
C THR A 19 -17.34 12.43 18.61
N ARG A 20 -17.39 13.71 18.21
CA ARG A 20 -16.26 14.39 17.53
C ARG A 20 -14.95 14.39 18.34
N ASN A 21 -15.04 14.18 19.66
CA ASN A 21 -13.91 14.13 20.58
C ASN A 21 -13.44 12.70 20.89
N SER A 22 -14.13 11.64 20.43
CA SER A 22 -13.79 10.25 20.82
C SER A 22 -12.35 9.85 20.50
N PHE A 23 -11.74 10.41 19.45
CA PHE A 23 -10.33 10.17 19.11
C PHE A 23 -9.31 10.93 19.98
N LYS A 24 -9.76 11.75 20.93
CA LYS A 24 -8.89 12.38 21.95
C LYS A 24 -8.72 11.50 23.19
N GLU A 25 -9.64 10.56 23.39
CA GLU A 25 -9.56 9.59 24.48
C GLU A 25 -8.49 8.53 24.18
N PRO A 26 -7.81 7.99 25.20
CA PRO A 26 -6.84 6.93 24.99
C PRO A 26 -7.49 5.68 24.39
N SER A 27 -6.76 4.98 23.53
CA SER A 27 -7.19 3.67 23.04
C SER A 27 -7.23 2.64 24.16
N ARG A 28 -8.07 1.62 23.99
CA ARG A 28 -8.11 0.45 24.86
C ARG A 28 -6.98 -0.49 24.48
N ALA A 29 -6.50 -1.28 25.45
CA ALA A 29 -5.46 -2.27 25.24
C ALA A 29 -5.93 -3.64 25.76
N HIS A 30 -5.68 -4.69 24.97
CA HIS A 30 -5.88 -6.08 25.34
C HIS A 30 -4.55 -6.83 25.17
N TRP A 31 -4.21 -7.70 26.10
CA TRP A 31 -2.91 -8.39 26.12
C TRP A 31 -3.07 -9.89 25.92
N ILE A 32 -2.26 -10.47 25.03
CA ILE A 32 -2.20 -11.90 24.73
C ILE A 32 -0.74 -12.32 24.68
N ASP A 33 -0.31 -13.21 25.58
CA ASP A 33 1.06 -13.76 25.63
C ASP A 33 2.17 -12.68 25.53
N GLY A 34 2.09 -11.63 26.35
CA GLY A 34 3.03 -10.50 26.32
C GLY A 34 2.93 -9.56 25.10
N TRP A 35 1.96 -9.77 24.21
CA TRP A 35 1.68 -8.89 23.07
C TRP A 35 0.44 -8.03 23.31
N LYS A 36 0.54 -6.76 22.95
CA LYS A 36 -0.52 -5.77 23.10
C LYS A 36 -1.29 -5.60 21.79
N ILE A 37 -2.60 -5.64 21.87
CA ILE A 37 -3.53 -5.23 20.82
C ILE A 37 -4.20 -3.95 21.29
N GLU A 38 -4.05 -2.88 20.52
CA GLU A 38 -4.71 -1.60 20.80
C GLU A 38 -5.96 -1.47 19.93
N TYR A 39 -7.03 -0.90 20.48
CA TYR A 39 -8.26 -0.72 19.73
C TYR A 39 -9.13 0.43 20.25
N VAL A 40 -10.00 0.92 19.38
CA VAL A 40 -11.15 1.77 19.73
C VAL A 40 -12.41 1.16 19.11
N ALA A 41 -13.52 1.21 19.83
CA ALA A 41 -14.77 0.59 19.41
C ALA A 41 -15.93 1.56 19.61
N PHE A 42 -16.67 1.84 18.54
CA PHE A 42 -17.76 2.81 18.51
C PHE A 42 -19.05 2.18 18.00
N GLY A 43 -20.20 2.58 18.54
CA GLY A 43 -21.50 2.10 18.09
C GLY A 43 -22.58 3.16 18.18
N LEU A 44 -23.58 3.05 17.30
CA LEU A 44 -24.85 3.77 17.42
C LEU A 44 -25.92 2.80 17.86
N GLN A 45 -26.83 3.24 18.73
CA GLN A 45 -27.88 2.36 19.27
C GLN A 45 -28.73 1.73 18.15
N GLU A 46 -28.96 2.49 17.08
CA GLU A 46 -29.74 2.12 15.91
C GLU A 46 -29.08 0.99 15.11
N THR A 47 -27.75 0.90 15.09
CA THR A 47 -26.99 -0.07 14.28
C THR A 47 -26.26 -1.13 15.10
N MET A 48 -26.34 -1.09 16.43
CA MET A 48 -25.70 -2.05 17.34
C MET A 48 -26.11 -3.52 17.12
N HIS A 49 -27.24 -3.77 16.45
CA HIS A 49 -27.71 -5.11 16.13
C HIS A 49 -27.05 -5.70 14.87
N LEU A 50 -26.32 -4.89 14.09
CA LEU A 50 -25.61 -5.31 12.89
C LEU A 50 -24.21 -5.89 13.24
N PRO A 51 -23.64 -6.77 12.39
CA PRO A 51 -22.28 -7.24 12.58
C PRO A 51 -21.28 -6.07 12.62
N PRO A 52 -20.38 -5.99 13.61
CA PRO A 52 -19.41 -4.92 13.68
C PRO A 52 -18.40 -4.99 12.52
N VAL A 53 -17.92 -3.82 12.10
CA VAL A 53 -16.91 -3.65 11.06
C VAL A 53 -15.56 -3.43 11.73
N VAL A 54 -14.65 -4.39 11.56
CA VAL A 54 -13.28 -4.32 12.06
C VAL A 54 -12.38 -3.76 10.96
N ILE A 55 -11.71 -2.64 11.24
CA ILE A 55 -10.84 -1.96 10.29
C ILE A 55 -9.38 -2.18 10.68
N ILE A 56 -8.62 -2.74 9.74
CA ILE A 56 -7.18 -3.00 9.87
C ILE A 56 -6.44 -2.03 8.97
N GLY A 57 -5.65 -1.16 9.60
CA GLY A 57 -4.89 -0.11 8.94
C GLY A 57 -3.78 -0.61 8.02
N GLY A 58 -3.51 0.17 6.97
CA GLY A 58 -2.32 0.03 6.14
C GLY A 58 -1.08 0.66 6.78
N ALA A 59 0.04 0.59 6.06
CA ALA A 59 1.26 1.27 6.48
C ALA A 59 1.00 2.78 6.63
N PHE A 60 1.65 3.41 7.61
CA PHE A 60 1.57 4.86 7.90
C PHE A 60 0.21 5.37 8.39
N GLN A 61 -0.75 4.47 8.59
CA GLN A 61 -2.08 4.80 9.12
C GLN A 61 -2.13 4.52 10.61
N ASN A 62 -3.01 5.21 11.33
CA ASN A 62 -3.37 4.95 12.73
C ASN A 62 -4.85 5.29 12.93
N PHE A 63 -5.37 5.19 14.15
CA PHE A 63 -6.79 5.49 14.42
C PHE A 63 -7.24 6.87 13.90
N ASN A 64 -6.40 7.91 14.00
CA ASN A 64 -6.76 9.24 13.50
C ASN A 64 -6.92 9.28 11.98
N SER A 65 -6.26 8.40 11.23
CA SER A 65 -6.44 8.27 9.78
C SER A 65 -7.88 7.88 9.40
N TYR A 66 -8.61 7.24 10.32
CA TYR A 66 -9.96 6.73 10.11
C TYR A 66 -11.05 7.59 10.75
N LYS A 67 -10.73 8.77 11.31
CA LYS A 67 -11.73 9.63 11.98
C LYS A 67 -12.97 9.91 11.11
N TYR A 68 -12.75 10.26 9.85
CA TYR A 68 -13.84 10.52 8.90
C TYR A 68 -14.52 9.24 8.39
N CYS A 69 -13.79 8.13 8.39
CA CYS A 69 -14.30 6.82 7.97
C CYS A 69 -15.32 6.30 8.98
N VAL A 70 -14.98 6.38 10.29
CA VAL A 70 -15.88 5.96 11.37
C VAL A 70 -17.22 6.68 11.32
N GLU A 71 -17.21 8.01 11.18
CA GLU A 71 -18.45 8.82 11.18
C GLU A 71 -19.45 8.38 10.10
N GLN A 72 -18.96 8.00 8.91
CA GLN A 72 -19.82 7.57 7.80
C GLN A 72 -20.21 6.09 7.90
N LEU A 73 -19.32 5.24 8.41
CA LEU A 73 -19.55 3.79 8.43
C LEU A 73 -20.38 3.31 9.62
N LEU A 74 -20.61 4.13 10.64
CA LEU A 74 -21.46 3.76 11.79
C LEU A 74 -22.90 3.39 11.38
N GLU A 75 -23.38 3.88 10.23
CA GLU A 75 -24.66 3.47 9.63
C GLU A 75 -24.65 2.03 9.08
N CYS A 76 -23.47 1.43 8.92
CA CYS A 76 -23.29 0.04 8.46
C CYS A 76 -23.19 -0.95 9.62
N GLY A 77 -23.02 -0.47 10.86
CA GLY A 77 -22.80 -1.28 12.06
C GLY A 77 -21.78 -0.66 13.00
N PRO A 78 -21.54 -1.26 14.18
CA PRO A 78 -20.51 -0.78 15.11
C PRO A 78 -19.12 -0.86 14.47
N ILE A 79 -18.26 0.12 14.71
CA ILE A 79 -16.92 0.21 14.10
C ILE A 79 -15.85 -0.08 15.13
N ILE A 80 -14.91 -0.94 14.78
CA ILE A 80 -13.75 -1.28 15.60
C ILE A 80 -12.50 -0.95 14.78
N LEU A 81 -11.65 -0.05 15.26
CA LEU A 81 -10.31 0.13 14.72
C LEU A 81 -9.33 -0.66 15.58
N VAL A 82 -8.44 -1.43 14.96
CA VAL A 82 -7.49 -2.31 15.68
C VAL A 82 -6.07 -2.16 15.16
N ASP A 83 -5.13 -2.02 16.10
CA ASP A 83 -3.70 -1.92 15.87
C ASP A 83 -2.97 -3.06 16.59
N LEU A 84 -2.55 -4.06 15.81
CA LEU A 84 -1.77 -5.21 16.25
C LEU A 84 -0.32 -4.81 16.59
N PRO A 85 0.49 -5.66 17.27
CA PRO A 85 1.87 -5.33 17.62
C PRO A 85 2.66 -4.78 16.42
N SER A 86 3.36 -3.66 16.63
CA SER A 86 4.11 -2.88 15.62
C SER A 86 3.30 -2.26 14.46
N MET A 87 1.97 -2.38 14.44
CA MET A 87 1.10 -1.80 13.41
C MET A 87 0.38 -0.54 13.89
N GLY A 88 -0.09 0.29 12.95
CA GLY A 88 -0.95 1.42 13.28
C GLY A 88 -0.32 2.50 14.19
N GLY A 89 -0.90 2.73 15.37
CA GLY A 89 -0.36 3.50 16.47
C GLY A 89 0.42 2.67 17.51
N ASN A 90 0.35 1.34 17.44
CA ASN A 90 0.91 0.44 18.44
C ASN A 90 2.44 0.44 18.44
N GLN A 91 2.99 1.09 19.46
CA GLN A 91 4.43 1.31 19.64
C GLN A 91 5.22 0.06 20.07
N GLN A 92 4.56 -1.09 20.28
CA GLN A 92 5.25 -2.29 20.75
C GLN A 92 6.18 -2.87 19.67
N ILE A 93 7.48 -2.87 19.97
CA ILE A 93 8.54 -3.45 19.13
C ILE A 93 9.17 -4.72 19.70
N SER A 94 8.92 -5.03 20.99
CA SER A 94 9.34 -6.25 21.67
C SER A 94 8.25 -6.79 22.59
N ASN A 95 8.21 -8.11 22.74
CA ASN A 95 7.36 -8.79 23.71
C ASN A 95 7.77 -8.39 25.14
N VAL A 96 6.80 -8.12 26.03
CA VAL A 96 7.11 -7.67 27.39
C VAL A 96 7.50 -8.81 28.34
N GLU A 97 7.23 -10.05 27.98
CA GLU A 97 7.53 -11.25 28.77
C GLU A 97 8.80 -11.95 28.27
N THR A 98 8.95 -12.13 26.95
CA THR A 98 10.08 -12.86 26.35
C THR A 98 11.22 -11.97 25.88
N GLY A 99 10.97 -10.68 25.67
CA GLY A 99 11.94 -9.75 25.08
C GLY A 99 12.13 -9.90 23.57
N GLU A 100 11.47 -10.86 22.92
CA GLU A 100 11.59 -11.10 21.48
C GLU A 100 11.07 -9.93 20.66
N SER A 101 11.69 -9.65 19.52
CA SER A 101 11.23 -8.59 18.61
C SER A 101 9.85 -8.90 18.05
N ALA A 102 8.99 -7.89 17.88
CA ALA A 102 7.73 -8.02 17.15
C ALA A 102 7.93 -8.51 15.70
N GLY A 103 9.15 -8.40 15.15
CA GLY A 103 9.52 -8.96 13.86
C GLY A 103 9.34 -10.48 13.72
N ILE A 104 9.20 -11.23 14.83
CA ILE A 104 8.89 -12.67 14.78
C ILE A 104 7.43 -12.96 14.43
N LEU A 105 6.53 -12.00 14.67
CA LEU A 105 5.12 -12.13 14.32
C LEU A 105 4.98 -11.85 12.84
N GLU A 106 4.97 -12.89 12.00
CA GLU A 106 4.68 -12.72 10.57
C GLU A 106 3.18 -12.43 10.35
N LEU A 107 2.81 -12.07 9.12
CA LEU A 107 1.44 -11.63 8.79
C LEU A 107 0.36 -12.68 9.13
N PRO A 108 0.57 -13.99 8.92
CA PRO A 108 -0.37 -15.03 9.38
C PRO A 108 -0.53 -15.11 10.89
N GLU A 109 0.53 -14.89 11.67
CA GLU A 109 0.53 -14.93 13.14
C GLU A 109 -0.19 -13.71 13.71
N LEU A 110 0.00 -12.52 13.12
CA LEU A 110 -0.79 -11.34 13.44
C LEU A 110 -2.29 -11.57 13.18
N SER A 111 -2.62 -12.24 12.08
CA SER A 111 -3.99 -12.65 11.77
C SER A 111 -4.55 -13.65 12.80
N ALA A 112 -3.76 -14.65 13.20
CA ALA A 112 -4.17 -15.62 14.21
C ALA A 112 -4.38 -14.93 15.58
N MET A 113 -3.53 -13.98 15.93
CA MET A 113 -3.64 -13.15 17.12
C MET A 113 -4.92 -12.30 17.10
N LEU A 114 -5.26 -11.70 15.95
CA LEU A 114 -6.52 -10.99 15.76
C LEU A 114 -7.72 -11.93 16.02
N GLY A 115 -7.68 -13.16 15.54
CA GLY A 115 -8.75 -14.14 15.79
C GLY A 115 -8.88 -14.54 17.25
N ARG A 116 -7.77 -14.77 17.96
CA ARG A 116 -7.80 -15.03 19.41
C ARG A 116 -8.41 -13.86 20.19
N TRP A 117 -8.02 -12.63 19.83
CA TRP A 117 -8.59 -11.43 20.42
C TRP A 117 -10.09 -11.33 20.19
N MET A 118 -10.56 -11.57 18.96
CA MET A 118 -11.99 -11.57 18.64
C MET A 118 -12.77 -12.61 19.47
N ASP A 119 -12.19 -13.80 19.68
CA ASP A 119 -12.80 -14.84 20.53
C ASP A 119 -12.89 -14.36 22.00
N GLU A 120 -11.82 -13.78 22.54
CA GLU A 120 -11.76 -13.31 23.94
C GLU A 120 -12.70 -12.13 24.22
N VAL A 121 -12.87 -11.22 23.26
CA VAL A 121 -13.81 -10.09 23.40
C VAL A 121 -15.26 -10.44 22.98
N GLY A 122 -15.52 -11.68 22.57
CA GLY A 122 -16.87 -12.17 22.27
C GLY A 122 -17.42 -11.76 20.90
N LEU A 123 -16.57 -11.49 19.92
CA LEU A 123 -16.96 -11.16 18.54
C LEU A 123 -17.22 -12.44 17.73
N ASN A 124 -18.50 -12.72 17.48
CA ASN A 124 -18.93 -13.95 16.81
C ASN A 124 -18.92 -13.84 15.28
N LYS A 125 -19.44 -12.73 14.73
CA LYS A 125 -19.54 -12.47 13.29
C LYS A 125 -19.20 -11.01 13.03
N VAL A 126 -18.32 -10.74 12.07
CA VAL A 126 -17.81 -9.39 11.78
C VAL A 126 -17.71 -9.16 10.28
N SER A 127 -17.81 -7.90 9.86
CA SER A 127 -17.25 -7.49 8.56
C SER A 127 -15.82 -6.98 8.78
N ILE A 128 -14.92 -7.15 7.81
CA ILE A 128 -13.54 -6.65 7.92
C ILE A 128 -13.21 -5.74 6.75
N MET A 129 -12.53 -4.63 7.04
CA MET A 129 -11.90 -3.76 6.06
C MET A 129 -10.39 -3.76 6.25
N GLY A 130 -9.65 -4.31 5.29
CA GLY A 130 -8.19 -4.31 5.29
C GLY A 130 -7.63 -3.38 4.22
N MET A 131 -6.85 -2.37 4.62
CA MET A 131 -6.25 -1.39 3.71
C MET A 131 -4.76 -1.68 3.51
N SER A 132 -4.29 -1.78 2.26
CA SER A 132 -2.87 -2.01 1.91
C SER A 132 -2.25 -3.14 2.73
N LEU A 133 -1.29 -2.88 3.62
CA LEU A 133 -0.75 -3.88 4.58
C LEU A 133 -1.84 -4.63 5.37
N GLY A 134 -2.87 -3.92 5.85
CA GLY A 134 -4.01 -4.50 6.56
C GLY A 134 -4.86 -5.44 5.71
N SER A 135 -4.84 -5.28 4.36
CA SER A 135 -5.53 -6.19 3.43
C SER A 135 -4.91 -7.60 3.46
N VAL A 136 -3.60 -7.70 3.69
CA VAL A 136 -2.91 -9.00 3.79
C VAL A 136 -3.34 -9.74 5.06
N ILE A 137 -3.39 -9.03 6.19
CA ILE A 137 -3.85 -9.59 7.47
C ILE A 137 -5.32 -9.99 7.38
N ALA A 138 -6.17 -9.13 6.82
CA ALA A 138 -7.58 -9.43 6.63
C ALA A 138 -7.80 -10.67 5.73
N SER A 139 -6.98 -10.83 4.69
CA SER A 139 -7.03 -12.01 3.81
C SER A 139 -6.61 -13.28 4.53
N HIS A 140 -5.50 -13.26 5.29
CA HIS A 140 -5.12 -14.39 6.14
C HIS A 140 -6.19 -14.72 7.18
N PHE A 141 -6.84 -13.71 7.75
CA PHE A 141 -7.89 -13.95 8.74
C PHE A 141 -9.11 -14.61 8.10
N ALA A 142 -9.54 -14.14 6.93
CA ALA A 142 -10.65 -14.74 6.21
C ALA A 142 -10.36 -16.16 5.71
N ASP A 143 -9.09 -16.51 5.49
CA ASP A 143 -8.64 -17.87 5.18
C ASP A 143 -8.64 -18.78 6.43
N GLN A 144 -8.12 -18.26 7.54
CA GLN A 144 -8.04 -18.99 8.82
C GLN A 144 -9.41 -19.17 9.50
N ARG A 145 -10.31 -18.20 9.36
CA ARG A 145 -11.59 -18.09 10.09
C ARG A 145 -12.75 -17.61 9.19
N PRO A 146 -13.03 -18.26 8.04
CA PRO A 146 -14.08 -17.84 7.11
C PRO A 146 -15.47 -17.80 7.75
N GLU A 147 -15.71 -18.62 8.79
CA GLU A 147 -16.98 -18.67 9.52
C GLU A 147 -17.32 -17.36 10.23
N LYS A 148 -16.30 -16.59 10.65
CA LYS A 148 -16.49 -15.30 11.35
C LYS A 148 -16.79 -14.15 10.41
N ILE A 149 -16.55 -14.28 9.10
CA ILE A 149 -16.68 -13.17 8.15
C ILE A 149 -18.09 -13.08 7.57
N GLU A 150 -18.71 -11.91 7.74
CA GLU A 150 -19.94 -11.51 7.07
C GLU A 150 -19.63 -10.94 5.68
N ARG A 151 -18.78 -9.91 5.63
CA ARG A 151 -18.29 -9.26 4.40
C ARG A 151 -16.84 -8.86 4.57
N LEU A 152 -16.08 -8.91 3.49
CA LEU A 152 -14.66 -8.54 3.48
C LEU A 152 -14.41 -7.46 2.43
N VAL A 153 -13.77 -6.36 2.85
CA VAL A 153 -13.30 -5.29 1.96
C VAL A 153 -11.78 -5.30 1.98
N LEU A 154 -11.17 -5.44 0.81
CA LEU A 154 -9.72 -5.40 0.63
C LEU A 154 -9.38 -4.27 -0.34
N MET A 155 -8.56 -3.33 0.10
CA MET A 155 -8.10 -2.24 -0.76
C MET A 155 -6.58 -2.27 -0.94
N GLY A 156 -6.10 -2.31 -2.19
CA GLY A 156 -4.66 -2.32 -2.48
C GLY A 156 -3.96 -3.64 -2.09
N VAL A 157 -4.54 -4.77 -2.50
CA VAL A 157 -4.03 -6.12 -2.24
C VAL A 157 -3.36 -6.69 -3.49
N MET A 158 -2.31 -7.49 -3.29
CA MET A 158 -1.71 -8.30 -4.35
C MET A 158 -1.48 -9.71 -3.84
N GLN A 159 -1.67 -10.73 -4.69
CA GLN A 159 -1.46 -12.11 -4.26
C GLN A 159 0.02 -12.44 -4.01
N LYS A 160 0.90 -11.92 -4.88
CA LYS A 160 2.35 -12.15 -4.83
C LYS A 160 3.03 -10.81 -5.05
N THR A 161 4.14 -10.59 -4.36
CA THR A 161 4.93 -9.36 -4.49
C THR A 161 5.83 -9.42 -5.73
N ARG A 162 5.66 -8.49 -6.66
CA ARG A 162 6.50 -8.39 -7.86
C ARG A 162 7.94 -7.96 -7.52
N PRO A 163 8.97 -8.41 -8.28
CA PRO A 163 10.37 -8.04 -8.02
C PRO A 163 10.61 -6.52 -7.97
N SER A 164 10.04 -5.78 -8.92
CA SER A 164 10.18 -4.33 -8.99
C SER A 164 9.63 -3.61 -7.75
N TRP A 165 8.52 -4.09 -7.19
CA TRP A 165 7.95 -3.55 -5.96
C TRP A 165 8.80 -3.85 -4.73
N ARG A 166 9.35 -5.07 -4.65
CA ARG A 166 10.29 -5.44 -3.58
C ARG A 166 11.52 -4.53 -3.58
N MET A 167 12.06 -4.18 -4.75
CA MET A 167 13.18 -3.25 -4.85
C MET A 167 12.84 -1.85 -4.34
N LEU A 168 11.62 -1.34 -4.54
CA LEU A 168 11.20 -0.04 -3.99
C LEU A 168 11.15 -0.08 -2.46
N LEU A 169 10.62 -1.16 -1.87
CA LEU A 169 10.61 -1.36 -0.42
C LEU A 169 12.01 -1.54 0.17
N GLU A 170 12.87 -2.27 -0.53
CA GLU A 170 14.26 -2.40 -0.12
C GLU A 170 14.92 -1.04 -0.15
N GLU A 171 14.77 -0.26 -1.22
CA GLU A 171 15.38 1.06 -1.32
C GLU A 171 14.94 2.00 -0.19
N SER A 172 13.63 2.08 0.10
CA SER A 172 13.15 2.90 1.20
C SER A 172 13.71 2.46 2.56
N LEU A 173 13.93 1.16 2.76
CA LEU A 173 14.63 0.66 3.96
C LEU A 173 16.10 1.09 4.01
N HIS A 174 16.82 1.13 2.88
CA HIS A 174 18.21 1.57 2.84
C HIS A 174 18.30 3.07 3.20
N LEU A 175 17.48 3.91 2.57
CA LEU A 175 17.41 5.33 2.88
C LEU A 175 17.13 5.58 4.37
N MET A 176 16.19 4.84 4.96
CA MET A 176 15.88 4.97 6.39
C MET A 176 17.02 4.49 7.29
N ARG A 177 17.67 3.36 6.98
CA ARG A 177 18.80 2.81 7.77
C ARG A 177 20.06 3.69 7.69
N GLU A 178 20.23 4.40 6.58
CA GLU A 178 21.30 5.38 6.37
C GLU A 178 20.99 6.76 6.99
N ASP A 179 19.87 6.90 7.70
CA ASP A 179 19.37 8.17 8.29
C ASP A 179 19.10 9.27 7.24
N ARG A 180 18.88 8.91 5.98
CA ARG A 180 18.53 9.81 4.88
C ARG A 180 17.03 10.06 4.84
N MET A 181 16.49 10.57 5.95
CA MET A 181 15.04 10.65 6.18
C MET A 181 14.29 11.59 5.24
N GLU A 182 14.94 12.67 4.79
CA GLU A 182 14.35 13.55 3.80
C GLU A 182 14.10 12.80 2.49
N GLU A 183 15.12 12.11 1.97
CA GLU A 183 15.03 11.30 0.76
C GLU A 183 14.07 10.11 0.92
N PHE A 184 14.08 9.46 2.09
CA PHE A 184 13.07 8.45 2.44
C PHE A 184 11.65 9.00 2.30
N GLY A 185 11.39 10.18 2.88
CA GLY A 185 10.08 10.83 2.79
C GLY A 185 9.68 11.16 1.35
N GLN A 186 10.62 11.65 0.54
CA GLN A 186 10.36 11.93 -0.87
C GLN A 186 10.07 10.65 -1.66
N ALA A 187 10.86 9.59 -1.44
CA ALA A 187 10.69 8.30 -2.08
C ALA A 187 9.34 7.67 -1.77
N VAL A 188 8.93 7.63 -0.49
CA VAL A 188 7.61 7.10 -0.10
C VAL A 188 6.47 7.84 -0.81
N ILE A 189 6.55 9.17 -0.90
CA ILE A 189 5.56 9.97 -1.63
C ILE A 189 5.55 9.63 -3.12
N LEU A 190 6.72 9.52 -3.75
CA LEU A 190 6.85 9.19 -5.17
C LEU A 190 6.42 7.75 -5.49
N TYR A 191 6.45 6.85 -4.52
CA TYR A 191 5.99 5.46 -4.69
C TYR A 191 4.49 5.30 -4.52
N LEU A 192 3.88 6.03 -3.59
CA LEU A 192 2.45 5.89 -3.27
C LEU A 192 1.55 6.80 -4.12
N ILE A 193 2.06 7.94 -4.56
CA ILE A 193 1.29 8.89 -5.38
C ILE A 193 1.73 8.76 -6.83
N ASN A 194 0.77 8.53 -7.73
CA ASN A 194 1.08 8.43 -9.15
C ASN A 194 1.33 9.83 -9.73
N HIS A 195 2.60 10.22 -9.73
CA HIS A 195 3.05 11.51 -10.25
C HIS A 195 2.72 11.70 -11.73
N ALA A 196 2.74 10.64 -12.54
CA ALA A 196 2.37 10.70 -13.95
C ALA A 196 0.91 11.12 -14.18
N ARG A 197 0.04 10.94 -13.17
CA ARG A 197 -1.41 11.18 -13.24
C ARG A 197 -1.91 12.23 -12.25
N LEU A 198 -1.04 13.10 -11.73
CA LEU A 198 -1.40 14.12 -10.72
C LEU A 198 -2.50 15.09 -11.19
N ASP A 199 -2.61 15.36 -12.48
CA ASP A 199 -3.67 16.16 -13.10
C ASP A 199 -5.06 15.50 -12.94
N ARG A 200 -5.10 14.16 -12.88
CA ARG A 200 -6.30 13.35 -12.72
C ARG A 200 -6.57 13.02 -11.26
N THR A 201 -5.59 12.44 -10.57
CA THR A 201 -5.78 11.95 -9.20
C THR A 201 -6.05 13.09 -8.23
N ARG A 202 -5.39 14.23 -8.43
CA ARG A 202 -5.47 15.46 -7.64
C ARG A 202 -5.19 15.21 -6.17
N MET A 203 -4.07 15.74 -5.68
CA MET A 203 -3.77 15.81 -4.26
C MET A 203 -3.52 17.26 -3.87
N SER A 204 -4.14 17.73 -2.79
CA SER A 204 -3.90 19.10 -2.35
C SER A 204 -2.42 19.29 -1.97
N PRO A 205 -1.78 20.42 -2.33
CA PRO A 205 -0.40 20.68 -1.96
C PRO A 205 -0.15 20.58 -0.46
N THR A 206 -1.14 20.99 0.35
CA THR A 206 -1.12 20.87 1.81
C THR A 206 -1.11 19.41 2.25
N ALA A 207 -1.98 18.55 1.70
CA ALA A 207 -2.01 17.14 2.05
C ALA A 207 -0.69 16.44 1.68
N LYS A 208 -0.16 16.71 0.48
CA LYS A 208 1.13 16.18 0.05
C LYS A 208 2.27 16.61 0.97
N ARG A 209 2.32 17.90 1.34
CA ARG A 209 3.33 18.44 2.27
C ARG A 209 3.23 17.84 3.67
N LEU A 210 2.01 17.70 4.21
CA LEU A 210 1.81 17.08 5.53
C LEU A 210 2.19 15.60 5.51
N PHE A 211 1.86 14.88 4.44
CA PHE A 211 2.23 13.48 4.30
C PHE A 211 3.75 13.31 4.19
N PHE A 212 4.40 14.13 3.36
CA PHE A 212 5.87 14.16 3.28
C PHE A 212 6.51 14.43 4.64
N ARG A 213 6.05 15.47 5.35
CA ARG A 213 6.56 15.84 6.67
C ARG A 213 6.42 14.69 7.67
N GLN A 214 5.27 14.02 7.68
CA GLN A 214 5.05 12.86 8.53
C GLN A 214 6.10 11.77 8.29
N MET A 215 6.45 11.48 7.03
CA MET A 215 7.43 10.45 6.70
C MET A 215 8.87 10.88 7.04
N ALA A 216 9.22 12.13 6.74
CA ALA A 216 10.56 12.67 6.95
C ALA A 216 10.89 12.87 8.45
N GLU A 217 9.87 13.05 9.29
CA GLU A 217 10.03 13.31 10.73
C GLU A 217 9.76 12.06 11.61
N PHE A 218 9.85 10.84 11.06
CA PHE A 218 9.64 9.62 11.86
C PHE A 218 10.53 9.55 13.09
N ALA A 219 9.88 9.35 14.23
CA ALA A 219 10.52 9.01 15.49
C ALA A 219 11.17 7.62 15.41
N THR A 220 12.10 7.35 16.32
CA THR A 220 12.85 6.08 16.36
C THR A 220 11.95 4.85 16.34
N THR A 221 10.86 4.87 17.10
CA THR A 221 9.91 3.75 17.16
C THR A 221 9.12 3.59 15.86
N GLU A 222 8.77 4.68 15.17
CA GLU A 222 8.12 4.62 13.85
C GLU A 222 9.04 4.01 12.79
N ARG A 223 10.33 4.36 12.83
CA ARG A 223 11.35 3.76 11.95
C ARG A 223 11.49 2.25 12.18
N LEU A 224 11.58 1.82 13.44
CA LEU A 224 11.66 0.39 13.79
C LEU A 224 10.40 -0.37 13.37
N ARG A 225 9.22 0.24 13.56
CA ARG A 225 7.96 -0.35 13.10
C ARG A 225 7.88 -0.42 11.59
N TYR A 226 8.32 0.61 10.87
CA TYR A 226 8.42 0.58 9.42
C TYR A 226 9.35 -0.54 8.96
N GLU A 227 10.53 -0.67 9.59
CA GLU A 227 11.49 -1.74 9.31
C GLU A 227 10.86 -3.13 9.48
N ILE A 228 10.20 -3.38 10.62
CA ILE A 228 9.54 -4.65 10.91
C ILE A 228 8.50 -4.97 9.83
N ASN A 229 7.61 -4.02 9.52
CA ASN A 229 6.51 -4.25 8.58
C ASN A 229 6.98 -4.40 7.13
N CYS A 230 7.96 -3.62 6.69
CA CYS A 230 8.56 -3.78 5.38
C CYS A 230 9.27 -5.13 5.24
N ASN A 231 9.99 -5.58 6.27
CA ASN A 231 10.64 -6.89 6.23
C ASN A 231 9.63 -8.05 6.18
N ARG A 232 8.48 -7.95 6.87
CA ARG A 232 7.36 -8.91 6.72
C ARG A 232 6.86 -8.97 5.28
N LEU A 233 6.61 -7.80 4.68
CA LEU A 233 6.19 -7.70 3.28
C LEU A 233 7.23 -8.23 2.30
N LEU A 234 8.53 -8.03 2.56
CA LEU A 234 9.60 -8.56 1.73
C LEU A 234 9.71 -10.09 1.82
N ARG A 235 9.38 -10.69 2.98
CA ARG A 235 9.34 -12.14 3.16
C ARG A 235 8.04 -12.79 2.65
N LEU A 236 6.96 -12.03 2.52
CA LEU A 236 5.66 -12.50 2.04
C LEU A 236 5.79 -13.17 0.65
N GLN A 237 5.32 -14.41 0.55
CA GLN A 237 5.35 -15.17 -0.70
C GLN A 237 3.96 -15.25 -1.35
N HIS A 238 2.91 -15.30 -0.54
CA HIS A 238 1.56 -15.55 -1.00
C HIS A 238 0.53 -14.98 -0.02
N VAL A 239 -0.47 -14.28 -0.55
CA VAL A 239 -1.68 -13.88 0.18
C VAL A 239 -2.82 -14.84 -0.20
N PRO A 240 -3.44 -15.53 0.77
CA PRO A 240 -4.52 -16.49 0.48
C PRO A 240 -5.76 -15.77 -0.04
N SER A 241 -6.51 -16.43 -0.93
CA SER A 241 -7.75 -15.87 -1.47
C SER A 241 -8.97 -16.25 -0.61
N PRO A 242 -9.71 -15.25 -0.09
CA PRO A 242 -10.89 -15.48 0.74
C PRO A 242 -12.01 -16.25 0.02
N GLN A 243 -12.71 -17.08 0.80
CA GLN A 243 -13.90 -17.84 0.33
C GLN A 243 -15.23 -17.16 0.66
N CYS A 244 -15.20 -16.13 1.51
CA CYS A 244 -16.35 -15.33 1.92
C CYS A 244 -16.67 -14.23 0.89
N LYS A 245 -17.82 -13.56 1.08
CA LYS A 245 -18.25 -12.43 0.23
C LYS A 245 -17.25 -11.27 0.33
N THR A 246 -16.54 -11.02 -0.76
CA THR A 246 -15.38 -10.12 -0.77
C THR A 246 -15.50 -9.03 -1.82
N MET A 247 -15.26 -7.78 -1.45
CA MET A 247 -14.99 -6.71 -2.39
C MET A 247 -13.51 -6.40 -2.40
N VAL A 248 -12.90 -6.44 -3.58
CA VAL A 248 -11.53 -5.95 -3.80
C VAL A 248 -11.62 -4.63 -4.53
N ALA A 249 -10.90 -3.61 -4.05
CA ALA A 249 -10.87 -2.29 -4.67
C ALA A 249 -9.46 -1.70 -4.75
N CYS A 250 -9.24 -0.81 -5.70
CA CYS A 250 -8.03 0.02 -5.76
C CYS A 250 -8.30 1.32 -6.53
N GLY A 251 -7.39 2.29 -6.43
CA GLY A 251 -7.43 3.44 -7.33
C GLY A 251 -7.15 3.02 -8.77
N GLU A 252 -7.82 3.66 -9.73
CA GLU A 252 -7.62 3.44 -11.17
C GLU A 252 -6.16 3.61 -11.62
N PHE A 253 -5.41 4.50 -10.96
CA PHE A 253 -4.03 4.85 -11.28
C PHE A 253 -3.04 4.40 -10.20
N ASP A 254 -3.40 3.42 -9.37
CA ASP A 254 -2.49 2.87 -8.36
C ASP A 254 -1.24 2.29 -9.03
N SER A 255 -0.08 2.91 -8.76
CA SER A 255 1.22 2.49 -9.29
C SER A 255 2.01 1.63 -8.31
N PHE A 256 1.54 1.53 -7.07
CA PHE A 256 2.17 0.76 -5.99
C PHE A 256 1.60 -0.65 -5.94
N THR A 257 0.28 -0.79 -5.85
CA THR A 257 -0.44 -2.06 -5.96
C THR A 257 -1.36 -2.00 -7.19
N LEU A 258 -0.88 -2.53 -8.32
CA LEU A 258 -1.46 -2.23 -9.62
C LEU A 258 -2.92 -2.71 -9.71
N PRO A 259 -3.79 -2.02 -10.48
CA PRO A 259 -5.15 -2.49 -10.76
C PRO A 259 -5.20 -3.94 -11.25
N PHE A 260 -4.29 -4.31 -12.14
CA PHE A 260 -4.15 -5.68 -12.64
C PHE A 260 -3.80 -6.69 -11.53
N GLU A 261 -2.97 -6.30 -10.55
CA GLU A 261 -2.63 -7.19 -9.43
C GLU A 261 -3.83 -7.41 -8.51
N ASN A 262 -4.60 -6.34 -8.23
CA ASN A 262 -5.82 -6.42 -7.43
C ASN A 262 -6.90 -7.22 -8.16
N ALA A 263 -7.10 -7.01 -9.46
CA ALA A 263 -8.05 -7.76 -10.28
C ALA A 263 -7.70 -9.26 -10.33
N ASN A 264 -6.43 -9.61 -10.50
CA ASN A 264 -5.97 -11.00 -10.47
C ASN A 264 -6.14 -11.66 -9.09
N PHE A 265 -5.99 -10.89 -8.01
CA PHE A 265 -6.33 -11.38 -6.67
C PHE A 265 -7.84 -11.62 -6.55
N ALA A 266 -8.67 -10.65 -6.95
CA ALA A 266 -10.13 -10.74 -6.90
C ALA A 266 -10.67 -11.95 -7.67
N LEU A 267 -10.11 -12.26 -8.84
CA LEU A 267 -10.50 -13.42 -9.66
C LEU A 267 -10.36 -14.77 -8.92
N GLN A 268 -9.53 -14.84 -7.89
CA GLN A 268 -9.27 -16.04 -7.09
C GLN A 268 -10.18 -16.16 -5.86
N CYS A 269 -10.94 -15.12 -5.55
CA CYS A 269 -11.98 -15.13 -4.53
C CYS A 269 -13.24 -15.80 -5.09
N LYS A 270 -13.92 -16.60 -4.25
CA LYS A 270 -15.10 -17.39 -4.66
C LYS A 270 -16.32 -16.52 -4.94
N ASP A 271 -16.69 -15.67 -3.98
CA ASP A 271 -17.78 -14.70 -4.09
C ASP A 271 -17.18 -13.30 -4.02
N MET A 272 -17.09 -12.64 -5.17
CA MET A 272 -16.28 -11.43 -5.29
C MET A 272 -16.90 -10.34 -6.16
N GLN A 273 -16.59 -9.11 -5.79
CA GLN A 273 -16.78 -7.91 -6.60
C GLN A 273 -15.45 -7.17 -6.71
N PHE A 274 -15.19 -6.55 -7.87
CA PHE A 274 -14.00 -5.76 -8.10
C PHE A 274 -14.36 -4.34 -8.56
N ALA A 275 -13.77 -3.34 -7.92
CA ALA A 275 -14.07 -1.94 -8.14
C ALA A 275 -12.80 -1.09 -8.31
N LEU A 276 -12.79 -0.24 -9.32
CA LEU A 276 -11.82 0.83 -9.49
C LEU A 276 -12.41 2.14 -9.00
N ILE A 277 -11.68 2.86 -8.14
CA ILE A 277 -12.03 4.21 -7.73
C ILE A 277 -11.44 5.15 -8.78
N GLU A 278 -12.32 5.81 -9.53
CA GLU A 278 -11.94 6.61 -10.69
C GLU A 278 -11.11 7.82 -10.27
N ASN A 279 -10.08 8.12 -11.05
CA ASN A 279 -9.18 9.25 -10.76
C ASN A 279 -8.59 9.19 -9.33
N ALA A 280 -8.16 8.02 -8.87
CA ALA A 280 -7.40 7.84 -7.65
C ALA A 280 -6.20 6.91 -7.87
N ASP A 281 -5.16 7.03 -7.06
CA ASP A 281 -4.00 6.12 -7.01
C ASP A 281 -4.03 5.24 -5.74
N HIS A 282 -2.88 4.98 -5.10
CA HIS A 282 -2.79 4.14 -3.91
C HIS A 282 -3.44 4.77 -2.66
N VAL A 283 -3.69 6.08 -2.66
CA VAL A 283 -4.26 6.81 -1.51
C VAL A 283 -5.66 7.40 -1.81
N PRO A 284 -6.63 6.59 -2.27
CA PRO A 284 -7.96 7.06 -2.65
C PRO A 284 -8.71 7.73 -1.48
N GLN A 285 -8.46 7.32 -0.24
CA GLN A 285 -9.00 7.95 0.97
C GLN A 285 -8.58 9.43 1.13
N LEU A 286 -7.46 9.84 0.52
CA LEU A 286 -6.99 11.23 0.49
C LEU A 286 -7.47 11.99 -0.76
N GLN A 287 -7.71 11.30 -1.87
CA GLN A 287 -7.99 11.90 -3.19
C GLN A 287 -9.47 11.91 -3.57
N ARG A 288 -10.19 10.84 -3.23
CA ARG A 288 -11.59 10.54 -3.58
C ARG A 288 -12.32 10.00 -2.36
N ARG A 289 -12.23 10.74 -1.25
CA ARG A 289 -12.75 10.32 0.06
C ARG A 289 -14.22 9.97 0.01
N LYS A 290 -15.05 10.82 -0.61
CA LYS A 290 -16.51 10.63 -0.65
C LYS A 290 -16.86 9.34 -1.38
N GLU A 291 -16.27 9.15 -2.56
CA GLU A 291 -16.47 7.99 -3.43
C GLU A 291 -15.99 6.71 -2.74
N THR A 292 -14.80 6.76 -2.13
CA THR A 292 -14.20 5.62 -1.41
C THR A 292 -15.07 5.19 -0.22
N MET A 293 -15.54 6.14 0.60
CA MET A 293 -16.38 5.81 1.76
C MET A 293 -17.77 5.32 1.34
N ASN A 294 -18.36 5.93 0.31
CA ASN A 294 -19.66 5.49 -0.23
C ASN A 294 -19.57 4.07 -0.79
N LEU A 295 -18.46 3.73 -1.47
CA LEU A 295 -18.21 2.37 -1.95
C LEU A 295 -18.19 1.36 -0.79
N PHE A 296 -17.42 1.67 0.27
CA PHE A 296 -17.33 0.80 1.43
C PHE A 296 -18.68 0.64 2.12
N ALA A 297 -19.39 1.74 2.38
CA ALA A 297 -20.71 1.70 3.01
C ALA A 297 -21.71 0.88 2.19
N THR A 298 -21.77 1.14 0.87
CA THR A 298 -22.67 0.45 -0.05
C THR A 298 -22.44 -1.06 -0.01
N PHE A 299 -21.17 -1.51 -0.10
CA PHE A 299 -20.86 -2.93 -0.04
C PHE A 299 -21.21 -3.56 1.33
N LEU A 300 -20.84 -2.89 2.43
CA LEU A 300 -21.08 -3.37 3.80
C LEU A 300 -22.57 -3.51 4.10
N GLN A 301 -23.40 -2.60 3.58
CA GLN A 301 -24.87 -2.68 3.67
C GLN A 301 -25.48 -3.73 2.73
N GLY A 302 -24.69 -4.31 1.81
CA GLY A 302 -25.15 -5.29 0.83
C GLY A 302 -25.86 -4.71 -0.38
N ASN A 303 -25.71 -3.40 -0.61
CA ASN A 303 -26.24 -2.70 -1.77
C ASN A 303 -25.34 -2.92 -3.01
N ASP A 304 -25.87 -2.59 -4.18
CA ASP A 304 -25.16 -2.71 -5.45
C ASP A 304 -24.11 -1.59 -5.61
N ILE A 305 -22.83 -1.97 -5.60
CA ILE A 305 -21.71 -1.05 -5.76
C ILE A 305 -21.61 -0.42 -7.16
N ALA A 306 -22.30 -0.96 -8.16
CA ALA A 306 -22.32 -0.40 -9.51
C ALA A 306 -23.04 0.96 -9.59
N GLN A 307 -23.83 1.31 -8.56
CA GLN A 307 -24.54 2.59 -8.46
C GLN A 307 -23.70 3.70 -7.81
N VAL A 308 -22.48 3.40 -7.36
CA VAL A 308 -21.63 4.35 -6.65
C VAL A 308 -20.96 5.30 -7.65
N GLU A 309 -21.28 6.59 -7.56
CA GLU A 309 -20.64 7.64 -8.36
C GLU A 309 -19.11 7.63 -8.17
N GLY A 310 -18.37 7.74 -9.27
CA GLY A 310 -16.90 7.73 -9.27
C GLY A 310 -16.27 6.36 -9.03
N VAL A 311 -17.07 5.28 -9.16
CA VAL A 311 -16.59 3.90 -9.08
C VAL A 311 -16.93 3.15 -10.37
N ARG A 312 -15.95 2.40 -10.88
CA ARG A 312 -16.11 1.51 -12.03
C ARG A 312 -16.02 0.07 -11.56
N VAL A 313 -17.12 -0.67 -11.63
CA VAL A 313 -17.17 -2.10 -11.33
C VAL A 313 -16.85 -2.89 -12.60
N LEU A 314 -15.94 -3.85 -12.49
CA LEU A 314 -15.56 -4.70 -13.64
C LEU A 314 -16.08 -6.11 -13.46
N ASN A 315 -16.54 -6.69 -14.57
CA ASN A 315 -16.88 -8.10 -14.63
C ASN A 315 -15.61 -8.97 -14.80
N ARG A 316 -15.78 -10.30 -14.71
CA ARG A 316 -14.66 -11.27 -14.80
C ARG A 316 -13.89 -11.20 -16.12
N GLU A 317 -14.58 -11.02 -17.24
CA GLU A 317 -13.96 -10.91 -18.56
C GLU A 317 -13.12 -9.64 -18.68
N GLN A 318 -13.64 -8.50 -18.21
CA GLN A 318 -12.91 -7.23 -18.18
C GLN A 318 -11.65 -7.32 -17.30
N MET A 319 -11.73 -8.01 -16.16
CA MET A 319 -10.57 -8.23 -15.29
C MET A 319 -9.51 -9.13 -15.92
N GLN A 320 -9.91 -10.21 -16.59
CA GLN A 320 -8.99 -11.13 -17.27
C GLN A 320 -8.24 -10.47 -18.44
N ASN A 321 -8.91 -9.55 -19.13
CA ASN A 321 -8.35 -8.78 -20.24
C ASN A 321 -7.77 -7.43 -19.79
N MET A 322 -7.61 -7.20 -18.48
CA MET A 322 -7.06 -5.94 -17.98
C MET A 322 -5.59 -5.80 -18.36
N GLU A 323 -5.23 -4.62 -18.85
CA GLU A 323 -3.83 -4.30 -19.15
C GLU A 323 -2.97 -4.38 -17.89
N ARG A 324 -1.87 -5.13 -18.00
CA ARG A 324 -0.91 -5.26 -16.89
C ARG A 324 -0.19 -3.94 -16.60
N ARG A 325 -0.04 -3.08 -17.61
CA ARG A 325 0.69 -1.82 -17.51
C ARG A 325 -0.26 -0.71 -17.08
N GLY A 326 0.09 -0.02 -16.00
CA GLY A 326 -0.65 1.17 -15.55
C GLY A 326 -0.34 2.44 -16.35
N GLU A 327 0.77 2.47 -17.10
CA GLU A 327 1.18 3.64 -17.89
C GLU A 327 1.72 3.25 -19.27
N ALA A 328 1.39 4.08 -20.26
CA ALA A 328 1.92 3.95 -21.62
C ALA A 328 3.45 4.08 -21.64
N ARG A 329 4.08 3.44 -22.63
CA ARG A 329 5.51 3.54 -22.88
C ARG A 329 5.76 4.57 -23.98
N LEU A 330 6.76 5.41 -23.79
CA LEU A 330 7.07 6.56 -24.65
C LEU A 330 8.39 6.34 -25.37
N GLN A 331 8.48 6.81 -26.60
CA GLN A 331 9.73 6.88 -27.35
C GLN A 331 10.26 8.31 -27.36
N LEU A 332 11.54 8.47 -27.05
CA LEU A 332 12.23 9.75 -27.09
C LEU A 332 12.86 9.98 -28.47
N LYS A 333 12.91 11.25 -28.90
CA LYS A 333 13.54 11.68 -30.16
C LYS A 333 15.02 11.35 -30.19
N GLN A 334 15.72 11.66 -29.09
CA GLN A 334 17.06 11.17 -28.84
C GLN A 334 16.93 9.81 -28.17
N SER A 335 17.62 8.81 -28.70
CA SER A 335 17.61 7.45 -28.13
C SER A 335 18.93 7.11 -27.44
N SER A 336 20.05 7.68 -27.84
CA SER A 336 21.37 7.38 -27.24
C SER A 336 21.66 8.27 -26.03
N TYR A 337 21.97 7.63 -24.90
CA TYR A 337 22.28 8.27 -23.61
C TYR A 337 23.43 7.55 -22.90
N LEU A 338 24.00 8.22 -21.91
CA LEU A 338 24.99 7.62 -21.01
C LEU A 338 24.28 6.95 -19.83
N ILE A 339 24.67 5.72 -19.52
CA ILE A 339 24.43 5.11 -18.21
C ILE A 339 25.76 5.00 -17.47
N ARG A 340 25.82 5.41 -16.21
CA ARG A 340 27.06 5.42 -15.40
C ARG A 340 26.82 4.95 -13.97
N HIS A 341 27.82 4.32 -13.39
CA HIS A 341 27.80 3.94 -11.98
C HIS A 341 28.03 5.17 -11.11
N ARG A 342 27.28 5.30 -10.00
CA ARG A 342 27.28 6.47 -9.11
C ARG A 342 28.64 6.78 -8.50
N VAL A 343 29.40 5.73 -8.14
CA VAL A 343 30.69 5.86 -7.43
C VAL A 343 31.88 5.22 -8.15
N GLN A 344 31.68 4.57 -9.29
CA GLN A 344 32.75 3.87 -10.03
C GLN A 344 32.83 4.44 -11.45
N PRO A 345 33.63 5.49 -11.69
CA PRO A 345 33.66 6.19 -12.99
C PRO A 345 34.02 5.31 -14.19
N ALA A 346 34.75 4.20 -13.94
CA ALA A 346 35.12 3.24 -14.97
C ALA A 346 33.93 2.44 -15.52
N LEU A 347 32.83 2.33 -14.77
CA LEU A 347 31.64 1.62 -15.19
C LEU A 347 30.62 2.59 -15.78
N GLN A 348 30.71 2.79 -17.09
CA GLN A 348 29.76 3.56 -17.86
C GLN A 348 29.63 2.99 -19.28
N ALA A 349 28.49 3.23 -19.91
CA ALA A 349 28.22 2.79 -21.27
C ALA A 349 27.29 3.76 -22.00
N ASN A 350 27.49 3.90 -23.31
CA ASN A 350 26.47 4.48 -24.17
C ASN A 350 25.40 3.42 -24.43
N VAL A 351 24.14 3.80 -24.24
CA VAL A 351 23.00 2.90 -24.34
C VAL A 351 21.87 3.57 -25.10
N ASN A 352 21.02 2.76 -25.73
CA ASN A 352 19.82 3.24 -26.40
C ASN A 352 18.60 3.04 -25.51
N VAL A 353 17.89 4.12 -25.17
CA VAL A 353 16.56 4.05 -24.56
C VAL A 353 15.57 3.60 -25.63
N VAL A 354 15.07 2.37 -25.48
CA VAL A 354 14.08 1.78 -26.39
C VAL A 354 12.71 2.41 -26.12
N ASP A 355 12.33 2.44 -24.85
CA ASP A 355 11.11 3.06 -24.37
C ASP A 355 11.21 3.44 -22.89
N ILE A 356 10.44 4.44 -22.48
CA ILE A 356 10.47 5.03 -21.14
C ILE A 356 9.07 5.42 -20.67
N ASN A 357 8.83 5.41 -19.37
CA ASN A 357 7.73 6.15 -18.75
C ASN A 357 8.20 6.72 -17.41
N PHE A 358 7.30 7.32 -16.65
CA PHE A 358 7.66 7.91 -15.36
C PHE A 358 8.25 6.90 -14.37
N PHE A 359 7.88 5.62 -14.44
CA PHE A 359 8.27 4.61 -13.46
C PHE A 359 9.52 3.82 -13.85
N GLY A 360 9.87 3.76 -15.13
CA GLY A 360 11.02 2.97 -15.56
C GLY A 360 11.30 3.01 -17.06
N VAL A 361 12.34 2.28 -17.45
CA VAL A 361 12.97 2.37 -18.77
C VAL A 361 13.38 0.98 -19.28
N LEU A 362 13.25 0.78 -20.59
CA LEU A 362 13.84 -0.33 -21.33
C LEU A 362 15.03 0.20 -22.11
N ILE A 363 16.19 -0.40 -21.88
CA ILE A 363 17.47 0.06 -22.41
C ILE A 363 18.07 -1.06 -23.27
N GLU A 364 18.62 -0.72 -24.42
CA GLU A 364 19.45 -1.60 -25.23
C GLU A 364 20.92 -1.19 -25.10
N THR A 365 21.76 -2.16 -24.73
CA THR A 365 23.14 -1.92 -24.27
C THR A 365 24.19 -2.20 -25.35
N GLY A 366 23.77 -2.67 -26.53
CA GLY A 366 24.63 -3.03 -27.65
C GLY A 366 25.42 -4.34 -27.49
N SER A 367 25.43 -4.96 -26.29
CA SER A 367 26.03 -6.28 -26.09
C SER A 367 25.43 -7.01 -24.88
N VAL A 368 25.40 -8.34 -24.94
CA VAL A 368 24.94 -9.17 -23.81
C VAL A 368 25.85 -8.99 -22.60
N GLU A 369 27.15 -8.86 -22.82
CA GLU A 369 28.13 -8.65 -21.75
C GLU A 369 27.85 -7.36 -20.97
N MET A 370 27.56 -6.26 -21.67
CA MET A 370 27.22 -5.00 -21.00
C MET A 370 25.89 -5.12 -20.24
N ALA A 371 24.86 -5.75 -20.83
CA ALA A 371 23.60 -5.99 -20.14
C ALA A 371 23.79 -6.75 -18.80
N GLN A 372 24.66 -7.76 -18.78
CA GLN A 372 24.99 -8.50 -17.56
C GLN A 372 25.81 -7.68 -16.55
N LYS A 373 26.77 -6.85 -17.02
CA LYS A 373 27.51 -5.92 -16.16
C LYS A 373 26.59 -4.91 -15.46
N LEU A 374 25.60 -4.40 -16.18
CA LEU A 374 24.59 -3.50 -15.61
C LEU A 374 23.69 -4.23 -14.61
N LEU A 375 23.21 -5.45 -14.93
CA LEU A 375 22.41 -6.26 -14.01
C LEU A 375 23.15 -6.61 -12.72
N ALA A 376 24.47 -6.78 -12.79
CA ALA A 376 25.31 -7.00 -11.61
C ALA A 376 25.42 -5.76 -10.69
N GLN A 377 24.99 -4.58 -11.14
CA GLN A 377 24.89 -3.35 -10.35
C GLN A 377 23.42 -2.89 -10.22
N PRO A 378 22.58 -3.65 -9.50
CA PRO A 378 21.13 -3.48 -9.55
C PRO A 378 20.62 -2.15 -8.98
N ARG A 379 21.45 -1.36 -8.29
CA ARG A 379 21.00 -0.15 -7.56
C ARG A 379 21.86 1.09 -7.76
N ASP A 380 23.07 0.92 -8.27
CA ASP A 380 24.09 1.97 -8.28
C ASP A 380 24.29 2.60 -9.65
N MET A 381 23.41 2.32 -10.60
CA MET A 381 23.44 2.91 -11.94
C MET A 381 22.55 4.15 -12.03
N GLN A 382 22.99 5.12 -12.83
CA GLN A 382 22.23 6.31 -13.20
C GLN A 382 22.15 6.44 -14.72
N LEU A 383 20.95 6.69 -15.23
CA LEU A 383 20.72 7.07 -16.63
C LEU A 383 20.75 8.59 -16.74
N CYS A 384 21.66 9.12 -17.57
CA CYS A 384 21.82 10.55 -17.81
C CYS A 384 21.00 10.97 -19.03
N LEU A 385 19.78 11.43 -18.78
CA LEU A 385 18.91 12.04 -19.80
C LEU A 385 19.27 13.53 -19.98
N THR A 386 18.65 14.15 -20.98
CA THR A 386 18.64 15.59 -21.17
C THR A 386 17.23 16.10 -20.87
N ASP A 387 17.09 17.09 -20.00
CA ASP A 387 15.78 17.69 -19.71
C ASP A 387 15.33 18.69 -20.79
N VAL A 388 14.18 19.33 -20.54
CA VAL A 388 13.56 20.31 -21.46
C VAL A 388 14.41 21.57 -21.67
N ASP A 389 15.29 21.91 -20.72
CA ASP A 389 16.18 23.07 -20.77
C ASP A 389 17.58 22.72 -21.30
N GLY A 390 17.77 21.48 -21.76
CA GLY A 390 19.05 21.00 -22.27
C GLY A 390 20.06 20.63 -21.19
N GLN A 391 19.67 20.56 -19.92
CA GLN A 391 20.54 20.21 -18.79
C GLN A 391 20.57 18.71 -18.54
N GLU A 392 21.67 18.22 -17.94
CA GLU A 392 21.77 16.81 -17.56
C GLU A 392 20.73 16.47 -16.47
N LEU A 393 19.94 15.44 -16.72
CA LEU A 393 18.99 14.83 -15.79
C LEU A 393 19.48 13.40 -15.46
N ALA A 394 20.26 13.28 -14.40
CA ALA A 394 20.75 11.99 -13.91
C ALA A 394 19.72 11.30 -13.01
N LEU A 395 19.15 10.20 -13.50
CA LEU A 395 18.12 9.43 -12.80
C LEU A 395 18.69 8.12 -12.28
N GLU A 396 18.62 7.91 -10.97
CA GLU A 396 19.00 6.63 -10.35
C GLU A 396 18.07 5.50 -10.79
N CYS A 397 18.66 4.35 -11.11
CA CYS A 397 17.98 3.20 -11.66
C CYS A 397 18.06 1.97 -10.74
N LEU A 398 16.94 1.24 -10.65
CA LEU A 398 16.86 -0.07 -10.03
C LEU A 398 16.73 -1.13 -11.14
N ILE A 399 17.81 -1.84 -11.46
CA ILE A 399 17.89 -2.81 -12.55
C ILE A 399 17.47 -4.19 -12.03
N PHE A 400 16.47 -4.80 -12.67
CA PHE A 400 15.88 -6.07 -12.19
C PHE A 400 15.82 -7.18 -13.24
N GLU A 401 16.08 -6.89 -14.51
CA GLU A 401 16.04 -7.88 -15.58
C GLU A 401 17.03 -7.50 -16.69
N ALA A 402 17.76 -8.48 -17.20
CA ALA A 402 18.48 -8.39 -18.45
C ALA A 402 18.11 -9.58 -19.35
N GLN A 403 17.67 -9.31 -20.57
CA GLN A 403 17.30 -10.31 -21.57
C GLN A 403 18.04 -10.00 -22.88
N GLY A 404 19.01 -10.84 -23.24
CA GLY A 404 19.90 -10.57 -24.38
C GLY A 404 20.68 -9.29 -24.16
N GLN A 405 20.54 -8.32 -25.06
CA GLN A 405 21.21 -7.01 -24.98
C GLN A 405 20.35 -5.95 -24.28
N ARG A 406 19.15 -6.32 -23.82
CA ARG A 406 18.18 -5.39 -23.23
C ARG A 406 18.14 -5.50 -21.72
N VAL A 407 17.99 -4.36 -21.06
CA VAL A 407 17.90 -4.22 -19.61
C VAL A 407 16.63 -3.47 -19.25
N ARG A 408 15.91 -3.96 -18.25
CA ARG A 408 14.78 -3.24 -17.64
C ARG A 408 15.19 -2.67 -16.30
N ALA A 409 14.86 -1.40 -16.10
CA ALA A 409 15.08 -0.70 -14.86
C ALA A 409 13.87 0.12 -14.44
N LEU A 410 13.70 0.29 -13.13
CA LEU A 410 12.83 1.32 -12.57
C LEU A 410 13.63 2.58 -12.30
N PHE A 411 12.96 3.72 -12.25
CA PHE A 411 13.54 4.90 -11.63
C PHE A 411 13.36 4.84 -10.13
N LYS A 412 14.45 5.07 -9.40
CA LYS A 412 14.49 4.97 -7.96
C LYS A 412 13.67 6.05 -7.25
N HIS A 413 13.50 7.21 -7.88
CA HIS A 413 12.65 8.31 -7.39
C HIS A 413 12.95 8.72 -5.92
N GLY A 414 14.16 9.22 -5.65
CA GLY A 414 14.53 9.76 -4.33
C GLY A 414 14.43 11.29 -4.20
N ASN A 415 14.04 11.99 -5.26
CA ASN A 415 14.13 13.44 -5.35
C ASN A 415 12.95 14.04 -6.16
N PHE A 416 12.21 14.99 -5.57
CA PHE A 416 11.05 15.63 -6.20
C PHE A 416 11.40 16.51 -7.40
N GLU A 417 12.55 17.18 -7.40
CA GLU A 417 13.00 18.01 -8.52
C GLU A 417 13.27 17.15 -9.75
N ASN A 418 14.04 16.06 -9.59
CA ASN A 418 14.30 15.11 -10.68
C ASN A 418 13.02 14.45 -11.18
N ALA A 419 12.10 14.10 -10.28
CA ALA A 419 10.78 13.59 -10.65
C ALA A 419 9.99 14.61 -11.48
N THR A 420 10.04 15.89 -11.13
CA THR A 420 9.34 16.96 -11.86
C THR A 420 9.98 17.16 -13.25
N ARG A 421 11.32 17.27 -13.31
CA ARG A 421 12.07 17.37 -14.59
C ARG A 421 11.82 16.18 -15.51
N LEU A 422 11.77 14.95 -14.98
CA LEU A 422 11.40 13.77 -15.76
C LEU A 422 9.96 13.89 -16.27
N GLN A 423 9.02 14.31 -15.43
CA GLN A 423 7.63 14.47 -15.86
C GLN A 423 7.48 15.51 -16.98
N ASP A 424 8.19 16.63 -16.88
CA ASP A 424 8.16 17.69 -17.89
C ASP A 424 8.78 17.19 -19.20
N LEU A 425 9.91 16.47 -19.13
CA LEU A 425 10.51 15.80 -20.29
C LEU A 425 9.52 14.87 -21.00
N LEU A 426 8.82 14.01 -20.24
CA LEU A 426 7.86 13.03 -20.78
C LEU A 426 6.56 13.66 -21.32
N LYS A 427 6.34 14.95 -21.07
CA LYS A 427 5.20 15.73 -21.60
C LYS A 427 5.62 16.71 -22.71
N SER A 428 6.91 16.80 -23.01
CA SER A 428 7.46 17.72 -24.00
C SER A 428 7.46 17.15 -25.42
N ASP A 429 7.84 17.99 -26.38
CA ASP A 429 8.07 17.62 -27.79
C ASP A 429 9.30 16.69 -27.98
N ALA A 430 10.01 16.33 -26.91
CA ALA A 430 11.04 15.30 -26.94
C ALA A 430 10.45 13.89 -27.15
N VAL A 431 9.16 13.70 -26.90
CA VAL A 431 8.46 12.42 -27.11
C VAL A 431 7.92 12.35 -28.54
N ILE A 432 8.23 11.27 -29.26
CA ILE A 432 7.88 11.09 -30.68
C ILE A 432 6.86 9.98 -30.93
N GLY A 433 6.47 9.22 -29.90
CA GLY A 433 5.51 8.13 -30.05
C GLY A 433 5.09 7.49 -28.74
N HIS A 434 3.92 6.84 -28.80
CA HIS A 434 3.38 6.00 -27.74
C HIS A 434 3.44 4.54 -28.20
N LEU A 435 4.09 3.69 -27.42
CA LEU A 435 4.02 2.25 -27.55
C LEU A 435 2.97 1.74 -26.57
N ILE A 436 2.01 0.97 -27.08
CA ILE A 436 0.99 0.29 -26.29
C ILE A 436 1.63 -0.93 -25.60
#